data_AF-A0A0W0DR93-F1
#
_entry.id   AF-A0A0W0DR93-F1
#
_cell.length_a   1.000
_cell.length_b   1.000
_cell.length_c   1.000
_cell.angle_alpha   90.00
_cell.angle_beta   90.00
_cell.angle_gamma   90.00
#
_symmetry.space_group_name_H-M   'P 1'
#
loop_
_entity.id
_entity.type
_entity.pdbx_description
1 polymer ?
#
loop_
_entity_poly.entity_id
_entity_poly.type
_entity_poly.pdbx_seq_one_letter_code
_entity_poly.pdbx_strand_id
1 'polypeptide(L)'
;MSSQQQQQRIKRPDVSVRDKKLETLNVQLKKIDEELNQLRKQIDQNQVNDKTQNERKKLQEKTKEIIKTQADLKARRNAIHDSIKQLDSQIKRRTGEIQDRIGKKSKYTTTAEAKQRINQIEDQISTGDMSLVEEKMLVKELNSLNKLIKDLVAIDPIKKAIDTDKDKIVKLKEELSGMNSRELSAQFDENQKRLNELQSSTQTVFDKRQTLYNKRTALYKKRDEVYSQIRKIRADFDNEFKAFKNKLEKQRLKREEEEKLSKVLEEKDAKLGKLQEKLTHARIPAFTYEIEAIENTLVILDPTFEKPKKNVLQELENGAAEPVMSNAPVNNDGLVLVEKKDDSYNRVAPSKSKKHKKKSQSAKEPSSQNLFTKVDGKITLEPTLIATLAELDVTVPITQDDVATSVEQLKKKLEEFKSNQDEQTEKNIKAVEEQMKKLELAYEEKENEVKRELEEKRQKEKEEEESKKENEDND
;
A
#
# COMPACT_ATOMS: atom_id res chain seq x y z
N MET A 1 -36.61 -20.30 24.79
CA MET A 1 -36.22 -20.90 23.49
C MET A 1 -34.75 -20.58 23.23
N SER A 2 -33.82 -21.51 23.51
CA SER A 2 -32.38 -21.31 23.31
C SER A 2 -32.03 -21.73 21.88
N SER A 3 -32.08 -20.79 20.93
CA SER A 3 -31.53 -20.98 19.61
C SER A 3 -30.00 -20.94 19.71
N GLN A 4 -29.37 -22.11 19.86
CA GLN A 4 -27.94 -22.26 19.67
C GLN A 4 -27.59 -21.94 18.21
N GLN A 5 -27.37 -20.67 17.90
CA GLN A 5 -26.80 -20.26 16.62
C GLN A 5 -25.42 -20.92 16.50
N GLN A 6 -25.25 -21.77 15.49
CA GLN A 6 -23.99 -22.42 15.18
C GLN A 6 -22.93 -21.34 14.97
N GLN A 7 -22.04 -21.19 15.95
CA GLN A 7 -20.95 -20.22 15.89
C GLN A 7 -20.05 -20.59 14.70
N GLN A 8 -20.12 -19.80 13.63
CA GLN A 8 -19.22 -19.97 12.50
C GLN A 8 -17.78 -19.77 13.00
N ARG A 9 -16.99 -20.84 12.98
CA ARG A 9 -15.56 -20.78 13.34
C ARG A 9 -14.84 -20.00 12.26
N ILE A 10 -14.51 -18.74 12.55
CA ILE A 10 -13.69 -17.91 11.68
C ILE A 10 -12.31 -18.57 11.60
N LYS A 11 -11.86 -18.92 10.39
CA LYS A 11 -10.56 -19.57 10.16
C LYS A 11 -9.45 -18.52 10.16
N ARG A 12 -8.37 -18.79 10.90
CA ARG A 12 -7.16 -17.95 10.92
C ARG A 12 -6.41 -18.09 9.58
N PRO A 13 -5.82 -17.01 9.04
CA PRO A 13 -4.92 -17.10 7.89
C PRO A 13 -3.75 -18.06 8.16
N ASP A 14 -3.40 -18.87 7.16
CA ASP A 14 -2.39 -19.93 7.31
C ASP A 14 -0.96 -19.36 7.19
N VAL A 15 -0.27 -19.33 8.32
CA VAL A 15 1.11 -18.85 8.42
C VAL A 15 2.09 -19.78 7.70
N SER A 16 1.82 -21.09 7.68
CA SER A 16 2.72 -22.08 7.06
C SER A 16 2.78 -21.92 5.55
N VAL A 17 1.63 -21.61 4.92
CA VAL A 17 1.57 -21.36 3.47
C VAL A 17 2.35 -20.10 3.10
N ARG A 18 2.24 -19.03 3.90
CA ARG A 18 3.03 -17.81 3.72
C ARG A 18 4.53 -18.10 3.84
N ASP A 19 4.95 -18.78 4.89
CA ASP A 19 6.36 -19.02 5.17
C ASP A 19 7.01 -19.90 4.08
N LYS A 20 6.30 -20.93 3.60
CA LYS A 20 6.74 -21.74 2.44
C LYS A 20 6.92 -20.90 1.18
N LYS A 21 6.00 -19.97 0.89
CA LYS A 21 6.11 -19.06 -0.27
C LYS A 21 7.26 -18.06 -0.10
N LEU A 22 7.51 -17.58 1.13
CA LEU A 22 8.62 -16.68 1.41
C LEU A 22 9.97 -17.40 1.33
N GLU A 23 10.06 -18.64 1.80
CA GLU A 23 11.28 -19.43 1.75
C GLU A 23 11.75 -19.69 0.32
N THR A 24 10.84 -20.06 -0.59
CA THR A 24 11.19 -20.28 -2.00
C THR A 24 11.71 -19.01 -2.66
N LEU A 25 11.08 -17.86 -2.41
CA LEU A 25 11.53 -16.57 -2.92
C LEU A 25 12.86 -16.12 -2.29
N ASN A 26 13.08 -16.37 -1.01
CA ASN A 26 14.35 -16.06 -0.34
C ASN A 26 15.50 -16.92 -0.89
N VAL A 27 15.25 -18.19 -1.24
CA VAL A 27 16.25 -19.04 -1.92
C VAL A 27 16.57 -18.51 -3.31
N GLN A 28 15.56 -18.07 -4.07
CA GLN A 28 15.78 -17.43 -5.37
C GLN A 28 16.60 -16.13 -5.23
N LEU A 29 16.30 -15.31 -4.23
CA LEU A 29 17.03 -14.09 -3.94
C LEU A 29 18.51 -14.35 -3.66
N LYS A 30 18.83 -15.34 -2.81
CA LYS A 30 20.21 -15.76 -2.54
C LYS A 30 20.96 -16.17 -3.81
N LYS A 31 20.32 -16.94 -4.69
CA LYS A 31 20.91 -17.33 -5.99
C LYS A 31 21.21 -16.11 -6.86
N ILE A 32 20.26 -15.17 -6.94
CA ILE A 32 20.45 -13.93 -7.72
C ILE A 32 21.60 -13.09 -7.14
N ASP A 33 21.71 -12.99 -5.81
CA ASP A 33 22.78 -12.25 -5.15
C ASP A 33 24.16 -12.90 -5.36
N GLU A 34 24.24 -14.24 -5.33
CA GLU A 34 25.45 -14.99 -5.69
C GLU A 34 25.87 -14.74 -7.14
N GLU A 35 24.93 -14.82 -8.09
CA GLU A 35 25.17 -14.50 -9.50
C GLU A 35 25.61 -13.04 -9.71
N LEU A 36 24.98 -12.10 -9.01
CA LEU A 36 25.38 -10.68 -9.03
C LEU A 36 26.79 -10.48 -8.50
N ASN A 37 27.18 -11.17 -7.42
CA ASN A 37 28.52 -11.12 -6.87
C ASN A 37 29.56 -11.73 -7.83
N GLN A 38 29.21 -12.82 -8.52
CA GLN A 38 30.05 -13.39 -9.58
C GLN A 38 30.20 -12.43 -10.77
N LEU A 39 29.11 -11.82 -11.24
CA LEU A 39 29.16 -10.82 -12.31
C LEU A 39 29.98 -9.60 -11.93
N ARG A 40 29.88 -9.12 -10.68
CA ARG A 40 30.72 -8.01 -10.18
C ARG A 40 32.20 -8.35 -10.29
N LYS A 41 32.61 -9.53 -9.80
CA LYS A 41 34.00 -10.01 -9.94
C LYS A 41 34.44 -10.11 -11.40
N GLN A 42 33.57 -10.61 -12.29
CA GLN A 42 33.86 -10.70 -13.73
C GLN A 42 33.98 -9.32 -14.40
N ILE A 43 33.21 -8.32 -13.97
CA ILE A 43 33.29 -6.95 -14.47
C ILE A 43 34.60 -6.30 -14.02
N ASP A 44 34.99 -6.50 -12.76
CA ASP A 44 36.23 -5.96 -12.19
C ASP A 44 37.47 -6.60 -12.84
N GLN A 45 37.40 -7.88 -13.18
CA GLN A 45 38.46 -8.58 -13.94
C GLN A 45 38.55 -8.11 -15.40
N ASN A 46 37.44 -7.75 -16.04
CA ASN A 46 37.40 -7.31 -17.44
C ASN A 46 37.56 -5.79 -17.59
N GLN A 47 38.46 -5.19 -16.83
CA GLN A 47 38.84 -3.78 -17.00
C GLN A 47 39.93 -3.63 -18.06
N VAL A 48 39.87 -2.52 -18.79
CA VAL A 48 40.94 -2.19 -19.74
C VAL A 48 42.17 -1.77 -18.94
N ASN A 49 43.30 -2.43 -19.21
CA ASN A 49 44.56 -2.17 -18.50
C ASN A 49 45.01 -0.71 -18.73
N ASP A 50 45.38 -0.03 -17.64
CA ASP A 50 45.86 1.36 -17.66
C ASP A 50 47.09 1.53 -18.57
N LYS A 51 47.93 0.50 -18.67
CA LYS A 51 49.09 0.50 -19.59
C LYS A 51 48.64 0.68 -21.04
N THR A 52 47.65 -0.09 -21.47
CA THR A 52 47.07 -0.05 -22.83
C THR A 52 46.42 1.29 -23.12
N GLN A 53 45.74 1.89 -22.13
CA GLN A 53 45.15 3.23 -22.26
C GLN A 53 46.22 4.32 -22.39
N ASN A 54 47.28 4.25 -21.59
CA ASN A 54 48.39 5.20 -21.65
C ASN A 54 49.19 5.07 -22.96
N GLU A 55 49.42 3.85 -23.45
CA GLU A 55 50.04 3.61 -24.76
C GLU A 55 49.21 4.18 -25.90
N ARG A 56 47.89 3.98 -25.87
CA ARG A 56 46.97 4.57 -26.85
C ARG A 56 47.04 6.10 -26.84
N LYS A 57 47.04 6.73 -25.67
CA LYS A 57 47.16 8.20 -25.56
C LYS A 57 48.48 8.70 -26.15
N LYS A 58 49.59 8.05 -25.80
CA LYS A 58 50.92 8.39 -26.35
C LYS A 58 50.97 8.25 -27.87
N LEU A 59 50.40 7.19 -28.42
CA LEU A 59 50.32 7.01 -29.88
C LEU A 59 49.44 8.08 -30.54
N GLN A 60 48.31 8.45 -29.93
CA GLN A 60 47.45 9.53 -30.43
C GLN A 60 48.16 10.89 -30.43
N GLU A 61 48.92 11.20 -29.38
CA GLU A 61 49.72 12.42 -29.30
C GLU A 61 50.80 12.44 -30.38
N LYS A 62 51.57 11.35 -30.54
CA LYS A 62 52.56 11.20 -31.61
C LYS A 62 51.93 11.34 -33.00
N THR A 63 50.78 10.72 -33.24
CA THR A 63 50.07 10.85 -34.53
C THR A 63 49.64 12.29 -34.78
N LYS A 64 49.14 13.01 -33.75
CA LYS A 64 48.81 14.45 -33.88
C LYS A 64 50.04 15.29 -34.19
N GLU A 65 51.17 15.02 -33.55
CA GLU A 65 52.44 15.69 -33.83
C GLU A 65 52.90 15.43 -35.27
N ILE A 66 52.84 14.19 -35.75
CA ILE A 66 53.18 13.85 -37.13
C ILE A 66 52.25 14.56 -38.13
N ILE A 67 50.95 14.63 -37.86
CA ILE A 67 50.01 15.37 -38.73
C ILE A 67 50.37 16.86 -38.79
N LYS A 68 50.74 17.46 -37.64
CA LYS A 68 51.19 18.86 -37.60
C LYS A 68 52.47 19.07 -38.40
N THR A 69 53.48 18.22 -38.22
CA THR A 69 54.75 18.35 -38.96
C THR A 69 54.56 18.09 -40.46
N GLN A 70 53.70 17.15 -40.85
CA GLN A 70 53.33 16.95 -42.25
C GLN A 70 52.62 18.17 -42.85
N ALA A 71 51.70 18.80 -42.10
CA ALA A 71 51.02 20.02 -42.52
C ALA A 71 52.00 21.20 -42.68
N ASP A 72 52.93 21.37 -41.73
CA ASP A 72 53.95 22.42 -41.77
C ASP A 72 54.92 22.22 -42.93
N LEU A 73 55.38 20.98 -43.17
CA LEU A 73 56.22 20.65 -44.33
C LEU A 73 55.49 20.91 -45.65
N LYS A 74 54.19 20.60 -45.73
CA LYS A 74 53.37 20.89 -46.91
C LYS A 74 53.22 22.39 -47.13
N ALA A 75 52.99 23.17 -46.07
CA ALA A 75 52.91 24.63 -46.14
C ALA A 75 54.23 25.25 -46.60
N ARG A 76 55.37 24.80 -46.04
CA ARG A 76 56.71 25.26 -46.45
C ARG A 76 57.01 24.89 -47.91
N ARG A 77 56.70 23.65 -48.31
CA ARG A 77 56.85 23.21 -49.70
C ARG A 77 56.06 24.09 -50.67
N ASN A 78 54.82 24.43 -50.35
CA ASN A 78 53.99 25.32 -51.17
C ASN A 78 54.58 26.74 -51.23
N ALA A 79 55.04 27.29 -50.09
CA ALA A 79 55.67 28.61 -50.04
C ALA A 79 56.96 28.68 -50.90
N ILE A 80 57.77 27.62 -50.86
CA ILE A 80 58.96 27.49 -51.73
C ILE A 80 58.55 27.42 -53.20
N HIS A 81 57.56 26.60 -53.56
CA HIS A 81 57.06 26.52 -54.93
C HIS A 81 56.52 27.87 -55.43
N ASP A 82 55.79 28.61 -54.61
CA ASP A 82 55.26 29.93 -54.97
C ASP A 82 56.39 30.96 -55.11
N SER A 83 57.42 30.90 -54.26
CA SER A 83 58.63 31.73 -54.38
C SER A 83 59.40 31.44 -55.67
N ILE A 84 59.57 30.16 -56.04
CA ILE A 84 60.18 29.75 -57.31
C ILE A 84 59.37 30.30 -58.49
N LYS A 85 58.04 30.15 -58.49
CA LYS A 85 57.17 30.69 -59.55
C LYS A 85 57.28 32.22 -59.67
N GLN A 86 57.35 32.93 -58.53
CA GLN A 86 57.54 34.38 -58.52
C GLN A 86 58.89 34.76 -59.13
N LEU A 87 59.99 34.13 -58.72
CA LEU A 87 61.32 34.37 -59.29
C LEU A 87 61.37 34.02 -60.80
N ASP A 88 60.78 32.89 -61.21
CA ASP A 88 60.67 32.51 -62.63
C ASP A 88 59.90 33.57 -63.43
N SER A 89 58.82 34.13 -62.87
CA SER A 89 58.06 35.21 -63.52
C SER A 89 58.87 36.51 -63.62
N GLN A 90 59.67 36.83 -62.60
CA GLN A 90 60.57 38.00 -62.61
C GLN A 90 61.69 37.83 -63.62
N ILE A 91 62.31 36.64 -63.69
CA ILE A 91 63.32 36.31 -64.69
C ILE A 91 62.73 36.44 -66.10
N LYS A 92 61.52 35.93 -66.34
CA LYS A 92 60.84 36.08 -67.65
C LYS A 92 60.58 37.55 -68.00
N ARG A 93 60.10 38.36 -67.05
CA ARG A 93 59.88 39.82 -67.26
C ARG A 93 61.18 40.54 -67.59
N ARG A 94 62.23 40.36 -66.78
CA ARG A 94 63.55 40.97 -67.01
C ARG A 94 64.20 40.48 -68.31
N THR A 95 64.02 39.22 -68.67
CA THR A 95 64.49 38.68 -69.97
C THR A 95 63.73 39.33 -71.13
N GLY A 96 62.42 39.57 -70.99
CA GLY A 96 61.62 40.36 -71.93
C GLY A 96 62.12 41.79 -72.06
N GLU A 97 62.39 42.48 -70.94
CA GLU A 97 62.95 43.84 -70.93
C GLU A 97 64.31 43.93 -71.64
N ILE A 98 65.19 42.94 -71.43
CA ILE A 98 66.47 42.84 -72.15
C ILE A 98 66.22 42.70 -73.66
N GLN A 99 65.26 41.86 -74.05
CA GLN A 99 64.92 41.62 -75.45
C GLN A 99 64.30 42.83 -76.13
N ASP A 100 63.50 43.62 -75.40
CA ASP A 100 62.88 44.85 -75.90
C ASP A 100 63.90 45.97 -76.09
N ARG A 101 64.93 46.04 -75.22
CA ARG A 101 66.00 47.05 -75.30
C ARG A 101 67.07 46.75 -76.36
N ILE A 102 67.51 45.49 -76.48
CA ILE A 102 68.53 45.09 -77.48
C ILE A 102 67.90 44.81 -78.85
N GLY A 103 66.62 44.40 -78.87
CA GLY A 103 65.96 43.88 -80.05
C GLY A 103 66.42 42.45 -80.38
N LYS A 104 65.51 41.61 -80.89
CA LYS A 104 65.77 40.18 -81.16
C LYS A 104 66.89 39.89 -82.18
N LYS A 105 67.41 40.92 -82.85
CA LYS A 105 68.37 40.84 -83.97
C LYS A 105 69.55 41.82 -83.82
N SER A 106 69.92 42.17 -82.59
CA SER A 106 71.16 42.93 -82.37
C SER A 106 72.36 42.16 -82.92
N LYS A 107 73.23 42.86 -83.65
CA LYS A 107 74.49 42.30 -84.19
C LYS A 107 75.62 42.26 -83.16
N TYR A 108 75.50 42.99 -82.05
CA TYR A 108 76.55 43.14 -81.03
C TYR A 108 75.97 42.87 -79.64
N THR A 109 76.60 41.98 -78.89
CA THR A 109 76.05 41.46 -77.62
C THR A 109 76.76 42.03 -76.39
N THR A 110 78.00 42.48 -76.59
CA THR A 110 78.85 43.03 -75.54
C THR A 110 79.22 44.47 -75.85
N THR A 111 79.34 45.30 -74.81
CA THR A 111 79.73 46.72 -74.94
C THR A 111 81.10 46.88 -75.59
N ALA A 112 82.01 45.93 -75.37
CA ALA A 112 83.33 45.88 -76.01
C ALA A 112 83.26 45.70 -77.53
N GLU A 113 82.41 44.80 -78.02
CA GLU A 113 82.23 44.55 -79.47
C GLU A 113 81.65 45.77 -80.18
N ALA A 114 80.67 46.43 -79.56
CA ALA A 114 80.07 47.64 -80.11
C ALA A 114 81.08 48.81 -80.18
N LYS A 115 81.93 48.98 -79.15
CA LYS A 115 82.99 50.00 -79.13
C LYS A 115 84.07 49.74 -80.19
N GLN A 116 84.48 48.49 -80.37
CA GLN A 116 85.46 48.13 -81.39
C GLN A 116 84.94 48.46 -82.80
N ARG A 117 83.65 48.22 -83.07
CA ARG A 117 83.03 48.59 -84.35
C ARG A 117 82.92 50.11 -84.54
N ILE A 118 82.60 50.86 -83.49
CA ILE A 118 82.60 52.33 -83.53
C ILE A 118 83.99 52.84 -83.92
N ASN A 119 85.05 52.37 -83.27
CA ASN A 119 86.42 52.77 -83.60
C ASN A 119 86.77 52.45 -85.07
N GLN A 120 86.39 51.27 -85.57
CA GLN A 120 86.59 50.92 -86.98
C GLN A 120 85.84 51.86 -87.94
N ILE A 121 84.63 52.28 -87.58
CA ILE A 121 83.84 53.22 -88.39
C ILE A 121 84.46 54.62 -88.34
N GLU A 122 84.92 55.07 -87.18
CA GLU A 122 85.62 56.36 -87.00
C GLU A 122 86.93 56.40 -87.81
N ASP A 123 87.72 55.32 -87.79
CA ASP A 123 88.93 55.17 -88.61
C ASP A 123 88.60 55.21 -90.11
N GLN A 124 87.54 54.50 -90.54
CA GLN A 124 87.07 54.48 -91.93
C GLN A 124 86.60 55.85 -92.43
N ILE A 125 85.91 56.62 -91.58
CA ILE A 125 85.49 58.00 -91.90
C ILE A 125 86.71 58.94 -91.92
N SER A 126 87.65 58.79 -90.99
CA SER A 126 88.86 59.61 -90.90
C SER A 126 89.81 59.44 -92.10
N THR A 127 89.75 58.32 -92.82
CA THR A 127 90.62 58.04 -93.98
C THR A 127 90.18 58.83 -95.23
N GLY A 128 88.92 59.30 -95.30
CA GLY A 128 88.45 60.25 -96.31
C GLY A 128 88.20 59.69 -97.72
N ASP A 129 88.44 58.40 -97.97
CA ASP A 129 88.36 57.78 -99.31
C ASP A 129 86.95 57.32 -99.73
N MET A 130 85.91 57.66 -98.96
CA MET A 130 84.57 57.10 -99.12
C MET A 130 83.61 58.02 -99.88
N SER A 131 82.58 57.44 -100.51
CA SER A 131 81.48 58.21 -101.09
C SER A 131 80.59 58.82 -99.99
N LEU A 132 80.07 60.04 -100.22
CA LEU A 132 79.12 60.73 -99.32
C LEU A 132 77.92 59.85 -98.89
N VAL A 133 77.50 58.92 -99.75
CA VAL A 133 76.40 57.97 -99.44
C VAL A 133 76.84 56.93 -98.40
N GLU A 134 78.06 56.42 -98.53
CA GLU A 134 78.62 55.39 -97.64
C GLU A 134 78.97 55.98 -96.27
N GLU A 135 79.56 57.18 -96.25
CA GLU A 135 79.81 57.94 -95.02
C GLU A 135 78.50 58.18 -94.25
N LYS A 136 77.43 58.62 -94.94
CA LYS A 136 76.11 58.81 -94.32
C LYS A 136 75.52 57.52 -93.76
N MET A 137 75.80 56.37 -94.38
CA MET A 137 75.35 55.07 -93.88
C MET A 137 76.15 54.62 -92.65
N LEU A 138 77.47 54.81 -92.66
CA LEU A 138 78.33 54.54 -91.51
C LEU A 138 78.03 55.46 -90.32
N VAL A 139 77.74 56.74 -90.55
CA VAL A 139 77.32 57.68 -89.49
C VAL A 139 75.98 57.26 -88.87
N LYS A 140 75.04 56.75 -89.67
CA LYS A 140 73.81 56.15 -89.15
C LYS A 140 74.08 54.88 -88.33
N GLU A 141 75.00 54.03 -88.79
CA GLU A 141 75.45 52.84 -88.05
C GLU A 141 76.09 53.24 -86.71
N LEU A 142 76.98 54.25 -86.70
CA LEU A 142 77.63 54.77 -85.50
C LEU A 142 76.63 55.33 -84.49
N ASN A 143 75.62 56.10 -84.94
CA ASN A 143 74.55 56.56 -84.07
C ASN A 143 73.71 55.40 -83.50
N SER A 144 73.47 54.36 -84.29
CA SER A 144 72.77 53.15 -83.82
C SER A 144 73.61 52.35 -82.80
N LEU A 145 74.93 52.28 -83.00
CA LEU A 145 75.88 51.62 -82.09
C LEU A 145 76.03 52.39 -80.78
N ASN A 146 76.08 53.73 -80.82
CA ASN A 146 76.12 54.57 -79.63
C ASN A 146 74.83 54.44 -78.79
N LYS A 147 73.67 54.31 -79.44
CA LYS A 147 72.41 54.02 -78.76
C LYS A 147 72.44 52.61 -78.13
N LEU A 148 72.89 51.62 -78.88
CA LEU A 148 73.04 50.23 -78.43
C LEU A 148 74.01 50.12 -77.23
N ILE A 149 75.11 50.88 -77.19
CA ILE A 149 76.02 50.92 -76.03
C ILE A 149 75.30 51.42 -74.78
N LYS A 150 74.51 52.49 -74.88
CA LYS A 150 73.72 53.01 -73.75
C LYS A 150 72.71 51.97 -73.27
N ASP A 151 72.04 51.29 -74.20
CA ASP A 151 71.08 50.22 -73.89
C ASP A 151 71.78 49.00 -73.25
N LEU A 152 72.96 48.61 -73.71
CA LEU A 152 73.76 47.52 -73.13
C LEU A 152 74.25 47.83 -71.72
N VAL A 153 74.72 49.05 -71.45
CA VAL A 153 75.11 49.48 -70.09
C VAL A 153 73.92 49.43 -69.13
N ALA A 154 72.72 49.78 -69.60
CA ALA A 154 71.50 49.69 -68.80
C ALA A 154 71.04 48.23 -68.54
N ILE A 155 71.55 47.26 -69.31
CA ILE A 155 71.16 45.84 -69.24
C ILE A 155 72.07 45.03 -68.30
N ASP A 156 73.34 45.39 -68.17
CA ASP A 156 74.26 44.72 -67.24
C ASP A 156 73.72 44.57 -65.79
N PRO A 157 73.08 45.58 -65.16
CA PRO A 157 72.46 45.37 -63.85
C PRO A 157 71.27 44.41 -63.90
N ILE A 158 70.51 44.36 -65.00
CA ILE A 158 69.37 43.45 -65.19
C ILE A 158 69.87 42.01 -65.33
N LYS A 159 70.96 41.77 -66.08
CA LYS A 159 71.61 40.46 -66.20
C LYS A 159 72.10 39.94 -64.85
N LYS A 160 72.82 40.77 -64.09
CA LYS A 160 73.25 40.42 -62.73
C LYS A 160 72.06 40.07 -61.82
N ALA A 161 70.96 40.83 -61.90
CA ALA A 161 69.75 40.54 -61.14
C ALA A 161 69.11 39.20 -61.55
N ILE A 162 69.09 38.85 -62.84
CA ILE A 162 68.62 37.54 -63.32
C ILE A 162 69.48 36.41 -62.76
N ASP A 163 70.81 36.54 -62.79
CA ASP A 163 71.70 35.49 -62.29
C ASP A 163 71.53 35.31 -60.78
N THR A 164 71.38 36.40 -60.01
CA THR A 164 71.05 36.30 -58.58
C THR A 164 69.73 35.59 -58.31
N ASP A 165 68.72 35.76 -59.17
CA ASP A 165 67.43 35.10 -59.02
C ASP A 165 67.49 33.62 -59.44
N LYS A 166 68.30 33.28 -60.45
CA LYS A 166 68.60 31.88 -60.79
C LYS A 166 69.29 31.18 -59.63
N ASP A 167 70.28 31.82 -59.00
CA ASP A 167 70.98 31.27 -57.84
C ASP A 167 70.02 31.04 -56.66
N LYS A 168 69.08 31.97 -56.42
CA LYS A 168 68.01 31.78 -55.41
C LYS A 168 67.11 30.59 -55.75
N ILE A 169 66.75 30.40 -57.02
CA ILE A 169 65.95 29.24 -57.45
C ILE A 169 66.70 27.94 -57.20
N VAL A 170 68.01 27.88 -57.48
CA VAL A 170 68.83 26.69 -57.21
C VAL A 170 68.82 26.38 -55.71
N LYS A 171 69.06 27.37 -54.84
CA LYS A 171 68.99 27.21 -53.38
C LYS A 171 67.63 26.72 -52.89
N LEU A 172 66.54 27.30 -53.40
CA LEU A 172 65.17 26.88 -53.07
C LEU A 172 64.85 25.44 -53.53
N LYS A 173 65.41 25.01 -54.67
CA LYS A 173 65.29 23.62 -55.15
C LYS A 173 66.08 22.64 -54.29
N GLU A 174 67.26 23.03 -53.84
CA GLU A 174 68.07 22.24 -52.89
C GLU A 174 67.33 22.09 -51.55
N GLU A 175 66.78 23.17 -50.99
CA GLU A 175 65.94 23.14 -49.79
C GLU A 175 64.75 22.19 -49.94
N LEU A 176 64.09 22.19 -51.10
CA LEU A 176 62.97 21.30 -51.39
C LEU A 176 63.40 19.82 -51.40
N SER A 177 64.59 19.51 -51.92
CA SER A 177 65.11 18.14 -51.99
C SER A 177 65.47 17.57 -50.60
N GLY A 178 65.82 18.42 -49.64
CA GLY A 178 66.10 18.03 -48.26
C GLY A 178 64.85 17.73 -47.41
N MET A 179 63.66 18.10 -47.87
CA MET A 179 62.39 17.88 -47.15
C MET A 179 61.84 16.45 -47.36
N ASN A 180 62.45 15.47 -46.70
CA ASN A 180 62.01 14.07 -46.75
C ASN A 180 60.70 13.84 -45.94
N SER A 181 59.56 13.75 -46.63
CA SER A 181 58.27 13.40 -45.97
C SER A 181 58.02 11.90 -45.82
N ARG A 182 58.86 11.05 -46.43
CA ARG A 182 58.63 9.60 -46.52
C ARG A 182 58.75 8.89 -45.16
N GLU A 183 59.69 9.32 -44.33
CA GLU A 183 59.88 8.78 -42.98
C GLU A 183 58.70 9.12 -42.06
N LEU A 184 58.23 10.37 -42.10
CA LEU A 184 57.04 10.80 -41.36
C LEU A 184 55.78 10.05 -41.79
N SER A 185 55.63 9.76 -43.09
CA SER A 185 54.52 8.93 -43.58
C SER A 185 54.62 7.48 -43.09
N ALA A 186 55.82 6.89 -43.11
CA ALA A 186 56.02 5.53 -42.58
C ALA A 186 55.73 5.44 -41.07
N GLN A 187 56.19 6.42 -40.28
CA GLN A 187 55.89 6.51 -38.84
C GLN A 187 54.38 6.70 -38.58
N PHE A 188 53.70 7.49 -39.41
CA PHE A 188 52.26 7.66 -39.33
C PHE A 188 51.53 6.33 -39.56
N ASP A 189 51.87 5.62 -40.63
CA ASP A 189 51.25 4.34 -40.98
C ASP A 189 51.49 3.28 -39.90
N GLU A 190 52.70 3.22 -39.33
CA GLU A 190 53.03 2.32 -38.22
C GLU A 190 52.23 2.65 -36.95
N ASN A 191 52.18 3.94 -36.56
CA ASN A 191 51.39 4.37 -35.40
C ASN A 191 49.90 4.11 -35.60
N GLN A 192 49.38 4.30 -36.82
CA GLN A 192 47.98 4.05 -37.13
C GLN A 192 47.65 2.55 -37.07
N LYS A 193 48.54 1.68 -37.55
CA LYS A 193 48.39 0.22 -37.42
C LYS A 193 48.33 -0.21 -35.96
N ARG A 194 49.29 0.24 -35.13
CA ARG A 194 49.28 -0.03 -33.68
C ARG A 194 48.01 0.49 -33.00
N LEU A 195 47.55 1.68 -33.38
CA LEU A 195 46.34 2.27 -32.81
C LEU A 195 45.08 1.47 -33.18
N ASN A 196 45.01 0.95 -34.42
CA ASN A 196 43.91 0.08 -34.84
C ASN A 196 43.92 -1.27 -34.10
N GLU A 197 45.10 -1.86 -33.87
CA GLU A 197 45.26 -3.09 -33.07
C GLU A 197 44.88 -2.90 -31.59
N LEU A 198 45.28 -1.76 -31.00
CA LEU A 198 44.86 -1.38 -29.66
C LEU A 198 43.35 -1.13 -29.60
N GLN A 199 42.76 -0.53 -30.63
CA GLN A 199 41.33 -0.29 -30.68
C GLN A 199 40.54 -1.60 -30.80
N SER A 200 40.97 -2.54 -31.65
CA SER A 200 40.27 -3.82 -31.80
C SER A 200 40.33 -4.66 -30.52
N SER A 201 41.51 -4.75 -29.89
CA SER A 201 41.66 -5.45 -28.60
C SER A 201 40.82 -4.82 -27.49
N THR A 202 40.81 -3.50 -27.37
CA THR A 202 39.97 -2.80 -26.38
C THR A 202 38.47 -2.89 -26.67
N GLN A 203 38.06 -2.91 -27.95
CA GLN A 203 36.66 -3.09 -28.34
C GLN A 203 36.12 -4.44 -27.88
N THR A 204 36.87 -5.54 -28.04
CA THR A 204 36.42 -6.86 -27.58
C THR A 204 36.21 -6.92 -26.06
N VAL A 205 37.04 -6.22 -25.28
CA VAL A 205 36.89 -6.11 -23.81
C VAL A 205 35.66 -5.27 -23.48
N PHE A 206 35.45 -4.18 -24.21
CA PHE A 206 34.27 -3.32 -24.05
C PHE A 206 32.98 -4.08 -24.35
N ASP A 207 32.91 -4.83 -25.45
CA ASP A 207 31.73 -5.62 -25.82
C ASP A 207 31.43 -6.69 -24.76
N LYS A 208 32.46 -7.41 -24.29
CA LYS A 208 32.31 -8.37 -23.17
C LYS A 208 31.78 -7.67 -21.92
N ARG A 209 32.34 -6.53 -21.54
CA ARG A 209 31.90 -5.75 -20.37
C ARG A 209 30.46 -5.25 -20.53
N GLN A 210 30.06 -4.82 -21.72
CA GLN A 210 28.69 -4.41 -22.00
C GLN A 210 27.71 -5.57 -21.84
N THR A 211 28.06 -6.78 -22.32
CA THR A 211 27.21 -7.96 -22.10
C THR A 211 27.07 -8.29 -20.61
N LEU A 212 28.14 -8.15 -19.81
CA LEU A 212 28.10 -8.35 -18.36
C LEU A 212 27.22 -7.31 -17.67
N TYR A 213 27.26 -6.04 -18.10
CA TYR A 213 26.38 -5.00 -17.59
C TYR A 213 24.92 -5.22 -17.92
N ASN A 214 24.62 -5.69 -19.14
CA ASN A 214 23.27 -6.06 -19.53
C ASN A 214 22.75 -7.21 -18.65
N LYS A 215 23.57 -8.25 -18.43
CA LYS A 215 23.24 -9.36 -17.52
C LYS A 215 23.01 -8.88 -16.08
N ARG A 216 23.89 -8.02 -15.56
CA ARG A 216 23.76 -7.44 -14.21
C ARG A 216 22.46 -6.64 -14.07
N THR A 217 22.12 -5.83 -15.06
CA THR A 217 20.89 -5.04 -15.09
C THR A 217 19.66 -5.94 -15.13
N ALA A 218 19.69 -7.01 -15.92
CA ALA A 218 18.62 -8.00 -15.95
C ALA A 218 18.45 -8.72 -14.61
N LEU A 219 19.54 -9.08 -13.92
CA LEU A 219 19.47 -9.68 -12.58
C LEU A 219 18.94 -8.71 -11.53
N TYR A 220 19.30 -7.42 -11.58
CA TYR A 220 18.72 -6.43 -10.68
C TYR A 220 17.20 -6.32 -10.87
N LYS A 221 16.71 -6.30 -12.11
CA LYS A 221 15.26 -6.31 -12.38
C LYS A 221 14.58 -7.55 -11.78
N LYS A 222 15.13 -8.74 -11.99
CA LYS A 222 14.61 -9.98 -11.38
C LYS A 222 14.63 -9.94 -9.85
N ARG A 223 15.69 -9.41 -9.26
CA ARG A 223 15.80 -9.24 -7.80
C ARG A 223 14.69 -8.32 -7.28
N ASP A 224 14.46 -7.20 -7.95
CA ASP A 224 13.46 -6.22 -7.56
C ASP A 224 12.02 -6.77 -7.74
N GLU A 225 11.79 -7.59 -8.77
CA GLU A 225 10.56 -8.36 -8.95
C GLU A 225 10.31 -9.35 -7.79
N VAL A 226 11.34 -10.11 -7.39
CA VAL A 226 11.25 -11.03 -6.24
C VAL A 226 10.97 -10.27 -4.94
N TYR A 227 11.63 -9.12 -4.70
CA TYR A 227 11.31 -8.28 -3.55
C TYR A 227 9.89 -7.71 -3.59
N SER A 228 9.39 -7.35 -4.77
CA SER A 228 8.01 -6.91 -4.96
C SER A 228 7.03 -8.04 -4.61
N GLN A 229 7.30 -9.28 -5.05
CA GLN A 229 6.50 -10.45 -4.70
C GLN A 229 6.53 -10.75 -3.19
N ILE A 230 7.71 -10.67 -2.55
CA ILE A 230 7.84 -10.83 -1.09
C ILE A 230 7.00 -9.79 -0.35
N ARG A 231 7.09 -8.51 -0.75
CA ARG A 231 6.29 -7.43 -0.15
C ARG A 231 4.79 -7.66 -0.33
N LYS A 232 4.36 -8.07 -1.53
CA LYS A 232 2.95 -8.41 -1.81
C LYS A 232 2.45 -9.55 -0.92
N ILE A 233 3.20 -10.66 -0.83
CA ILE A 233 2.81 -11.81 0.02
C ILE A 233 2.69 -11.41 1.49
N ARG A 234 3.58 -10.54 1.99
CA ARG A 234 3.50 -10.02 3.35
C ARG A 234 2.28 -9.12 3.54
N ALA A 235 2.09 -8.15 2.64
CA ALA A 235 0.94 -7.25 2.68
C ALA A 235 -0.40 -7.99 2.57
N ASP A 236 -0.52 -8.96 1.67
CA ASP A 236 -1.71 -9.79 1.51
C ASP A 236 -2.02 -10.57 2.79
N PHE A 237 -1.01 -11.18 3.41
CA PHE A 237 -1.17 -11.88 4.68
C PHE A 237 -1.55 -10.93 5.83
N ASP A 238 -0.91 -9.77 5.92
CA ASP A 238 -1.21 -8.78 6.96
C ASP A 238 -2.63 -8.23 6.80
N ASN A 239 -3.08 -8.00 5.56
CA ASN A 239 -4.45 -7.62 5.23
C ASN A 239 -5.46 -8.72 5.58
N GLU A 240 -5.19 -9.97 5.22
CA GLU A 240 -6.00 -11.13 5.61
C GLU A 240 -6.08 -11.27 7.13
N PHE A 241 -4.98 -11.02 7.83
CA PHE A 241 -4.89 -11.09 9.29
C PHE A 241 -5.62 -9.94 9.98
N LYS A 242 -5.50 -8.70 9.47
CA LYS A 242 -6.30 -7.54 9.89
C LYS A 242 -7.79 -7.85 9.69
N ALA A 243 -8.19 -8.34 8.52
CA ALA A 243 -9.58 -8.72 8.24
C ALA A 243 -10.09 -9.83 9.16
N PHE A 244 -9.26 -10.83 9.48
CA PHE A 244 -9.58 -11.88 10.44
C PHE A 244 -9.81 -11.32 11.86
N LYS A 245 -8.92 -10.45 12.34
CA LYS A 245 -9.06 -9.79 13.65
C LYS A 245 -10.34 -8.95 13.72
N ASN A 246 -10.60 -8.13 12.71
CA ASN A 246 -11.81 -7.29 12.67
C ASN A 246 -13.09 -8.13 12.67
N LYS A 247 -13.09 -9.30 12.01
CA LYS A 247 -14.24 -10.24 12.07
C LYS A 247 -14.43 -10.82 13.47
N LEU A 248 -13.34 -11.16 14.17
CA LEU A 248 -13.38 -11.70 15.52
C LEU A 248 -13.88 -10.66 16.53
N GLU A 249 -13.39 -9.42 16.43
CA GLU A 249 -13.86 -8.30 17.25
C GLU A 249 -15.34 -8.00 17.01
N LYS A 250 -15.78 -7.93 15.74
CA LYS A 250 -17.20 -7.78 15.41
C LYS A 250 -18.07 -8.90 15.96
N GLN A 251 -17.59 -10.14 15.97
CA GLN A 251 -18.32 -11.26 16.57
C GLN A 251 -18.36 -11.17 18.10
N ARG A 252 -17.27 -10.70 18.74
CA ARG A 252 -17.24 -10.46 20.19
C ARG A 252 -18.25 -9.39 20.58
N LEU A 253 -18.24 -8.26 19.89
CA LEU A 253 -19.15 -7.13 20.12
C LEU A 253 -20.61 -7.54 19.94
N LYS A 254 -20.95 -8.25 18.86
CA LYS A 254 -22.30 -8.78 18.66
C LYS A 254 -22.75 -9.69 19.80
N ARG A 255 -21.87 -10.55 20.31
CA ARG A 255 -22.19 -11.42 21.45
C ARG A 255 -22.42 -10.60 22.72
N GLU A 256 -21.58 -9.62 23.00
CA GLU A 256 -21.75 -8.73 24.16
C GLU A 256 -23.04 -7.89 24.06
N GLU A 257 -23.42 -7.45 22.85
CA GLU A 257 -24.68 -6.78 22.54
C GLU A 257 -25.88 -7.72 22.83
N GLU A 258 -25.87 -8.93 22.27
CA GLU A 258 -26.93 -9.93 22.45
C GLU A 258 -27.08 -10.36 23.92
N GLU A 259 -25.98 -10.57 24.64
CA GLU A 259 -26.01 -10.94 26.06
C GLU A 259 -26.60 -9.82 26.94
N LYS A 260 -26.28 -8.56 26.67
CA LYS A 260 -26.85 -7.43 27.40
C LYS A 260 -28.34 -7.29 27.15
N LEU A 261 -28.78 -7.41 25.89
CA LEU A 261 -30.20 -7.35 25.54
C LEU A 261 -30.98 -8.54 26.12
N SER A 262 -30.42 -9.76 26.06
CA SER A 262 -31.04 -10.96 26.66
C SER A 262 -31.25 -10.80 28.16
N LYS A 263 -30.26 -10.27 28.89
CA LYS A 263 -30.36 -10.05 30.33
C LYS A 263 -31.48 -9.06 30.69
N VAL A 264 -31.60 -7.96 29.94
CA VAL A 264 -32.66 -6.97 30.17
C VAL A 264 -34.04 -7.59 29.93
N LEU A 265 -34.17 -8.40 28.88
CA LEU A 265 -35.43 -9.09 28.56
C LEU A 265 -35.77 -10.16 29.61
N GLU A 266 -34.80 -10.97 30.03
CA GLU A 266 -34.98 -11.97 31.09
C GLU A 266 -35.38 -11.33 32.43
N GLU A 267 -34.78 -10.18 32.78
CA GLU A 267 -35.17 -9.43 33.98
C GLU A 267 -36.59 -8.87 33.89
N LYS A 268 -36.99 -8.39 32.71
CA LYS A 268 -38.35 -7.92 32.43
C LYS A 268 -39.35 -9.06 32.60
N ASP A 269 -39.13 -10.18 31.92
CA ASP A 269 -40.00 -11.36 31.96
C ASP A 269 -40.12 -11.92 33.37
N ALA A 270 -39.03 -11.99 34.13
CA ALA A 270 -39.03 -12.47 35.51
C ALA A 270 -39.84 -11.56 36.45
N LYS A 271 -39.81 -10.23 36.25
CA LYS A 271 -40.58 -9.30 37.07
C LYS A 271 -42.04 -9.20 36.64
N LEU A 272 -42.31 -9.25 35.33
CA LEU A 272 -43.66 -9.34 34.79
C LEU A 272 -44.34 -10.63 35.27
N GLY A 273 -43.65 -11.77 35.25
CA GLY A 273 -44.17 -13.03 35.78
C GLY A 273 -44.58 -12.93 37.25
N LYS A 274 -43.75 -12.32 38.11
CA LYS A 274 -44.09 -12.08 39.52
C LYS A 274 -45.29 -11.14 39.70
N LEU A 275 -45.45 -10.14 38.82
CA LEU A 275 -46.61 -9.25 38.88
C LEU A 275 -47.88 -9.92 38.33
N GLN A 276 -47.75 -10.77 37.31
CA GLN A 276 -48.85 -11.61 36.80
C GLN A 276 -49.32 -12.59 37.88
N GLU A 277 -48.42 -13.22 38.63
CA GLU A 277 -48.77 -14.04 39.79
C GLU A 277 -49.51 -13.20 40.85
N LYS A 278 -49.08 -11.97 41.13
CA LYS A 278 -49.83 -11.07 42.04
C LYS A 278 -51.20 -10.69 41.49
N LEU A 279 -51.34 -10.55 40.17
CA LEU A 279 -52.61 -10.26 39.50
C LEU A 279 -53.57 -11.44 39.67
N THR A 280 -53.10 -12.67 39.45
CA THR A 280 -53.93 -13.86 39.66
C THR A 280 -54.36 -13.98 41.12
N HIS A 281 -53.50 -13.65 42.09
CA HIS A 281 -53.88 -13.56 43.49
C HIS A 281 -54.85 -12.40 43.80
N ALA A 282 -54.68 -11.24 43.19
CA ALA A 282 -55.58 -10.08 43.37
C ALA A 282 -56.96 -10.29 42.74
N ARG A 283 -57.08 -11.18 41.75
CA ARG A 283 -58.37 -11.61 41.16
C ARG A 283 -59.18 -12.52 42.08
N ILE A 284 -58.55 -13.13 43.08
CA ILE A 284 -59.29 -13.87 44.11
C ILE A 284 -60.14 -12.85 44.89
N PRO A 285 -61.44 -13.11 45.10
CA PRO A 285 -62.29 -12.19 45.85
C PRO A 285 -61.68 -11.79 47.21
N ALA A 286 -61.77 -10.50 47.55
CA ALA A 286 -61.21 -9.98 48.78
C ALA A 286 -61.95 -10.56 49.99
N PHE A 287 -61.29 -10.64 51.14
CA PHE A 287 -61.85 -11.21 52.35
C PHE A 287 -62.29 -12.69 52.24
N THR A 288 -61.81 -13.44 51.24
CA THR A 288 -62.22 -14.85 51.03
C THR A 288 -61.82 -15.75 52.19
N TYR A 289 -60.60 -15.59 52.72
CA TYR A 289 -60.14 -16.34 53.88
C TYR A 289 -60.91 -15.98 55.15
N GLU A 290 -61.20 -14.69 55.34
CA GLU A 290 -61.94 -14.15 56.47
C GLU A 290 -63.40 -14.59 56.42
N ILE A 291 -64.04 -14.55 55.25
CA ILE A 291 -65.41 -15.04 55.03
C ILE A 291 -65.46 -16.55 55.27
N GLU A 292 -64.50 -17.33 54.78
CA GLU A 292 -64.46 -18.78 55.02
C GLU A 292 -64.19 -19.11 56.48
N ALA A 293 -63.36 -18.34 57.18
CA ALA A 293 -63.14 -18.48 58.61
C ALA A 293 -64.40 -18.15 59.41
N ILE A 294 -65.11 -17.06 59.07
CA ILE A 294 -66.40 -16.73 59.69
C ILE A 294 -67.44 -17.81 59.42
N GLU A 295 -67.55 -18.31 58.18
CA GLU A 295 -68.48 -19.39 57.86
C GLU A 295 -68.16 -20.69 58.62
N ASN A 296 -66.88 -21.08 58.71
CA ASN A 296 -66.47 -22.27 59.45
C ASN A 296 -66.70 -22.12 60.97
N THR A 297 -66.46 -20.93 61.53
CA THR A 297 -66.72 -20.66 62.95
C THR A 297 -68.23 -20.60 63.25
N LEU A 298 -69.03 -20.04 62.34
CA LEU A 298 -70.50 -20.04 62.43
C LEU A 298 -71.09 -21.45 62.36
N VAL A 299 -70.57 -22.34 61.51
CA VAL A 299 -71.00 -23.76 61.46
C VAL A 299 -70.76 -24.48 62.79
N ILE A 300 -69.69 -24.11 63.51
CA ILE A 300 -69.35 -24.72 64.79
C ILE A 300 -70.23 -24.13 65.91
N LEU A 301 -70.42 -22.81 65.94
CA LEU A 301 -71.12 -22.10 67.02
C LEU A 301 -72.64 -22.08 66.87
N ASP A 302 -73.16 -22.14 65.64
CA ASP A 302 -74.58 -22.10 65.30
C ASP A 302 -74.96 -23.37 64.51
N PRO A 303 -75.59 -24.38 65.15
CA PRO A 303 -76.00 -25.62 64.48
C PRO A 303 -77.15 -25.41 63.48
N THR A 304 -77.74 -24.21 63.42
CA THR A 304 -78.77 -23.84 62.43
C THR A 304 -78.20 -23.14 61.20
N PHE A 305 -76.91 -22.80 61.21
CA PHE A 305 -76.25 -22.13 60.09
C PHE A 305 -75.84 -23.12 59.00
N GLU A 306 -76.51 -23.06 57.85
CA GLU A 306 -76.11 -23.81 56.66
C GLU A 306 -75.08 -23.02 55.84
N LYS A 307 -73.87 -23.56 55.72
CA LYS A 307 -72.83 -22.96 54.87
C LYS A 307 -73.30 -22.89 53.41
N PRO A 308 -73.22 -21.73 52.74
CA PRO A 308 -73.58 -21.64 51.32
C PRO A 308 -72.67 -22.56 50.49
N LYS A 309 -73.26 -23.45 49.70
CA LYS A 309 -72.52 -24.36 48.81
C LYS A 309 -71.92 -23.55 47.66
N LYS A 310 -70.61 -23.33 47.68
CA LYS A 310 -69.88 -22.77 46.51
C LYS A 310 -69.86 -23.83 45.41
N ASN A 311 -70.50 -23.56 44.27
CA ASN A 311 -70.47 -24.41 43.09
C ASN A 311 -69.13 -24.20 42.36
N VAL A 312 -68.09 -24.94 42.77
CA VAL A 312 -66.74 -24.89 42.19
C VAL A 312 -66.72 -25.16 40.67
N LEU A 313 -67.76 -25.82 40.14
CA LEU A 313 -67.92 -26.11 38.72
C LEU A 313 -68.31 -24.89 37.86
N GLN A 314 -68.94 -23.85 38.43
CA GLN A 314 -69.48 -22.73 37.66
C GLN A 314 -68.46 -21.59 37.47
N GLU A 315 -67.45 -21.48 38.35
CA GLU A 315 -66.34 -20.53 38.21
C GLU A 315 -65.30 -20.97 37.15
N LEU A 316 -65.22 -22.27 36.86
CA LEU A 316 -64.37 -22.82 35.78
C LEU A 316 -64.95 -22.57 34.38
N GLU A 317 -66.26 -22.32 34.25
CA GLU A 317 -66.89 -21.98 32.96
C GLU A 317 -66.71 -20.49 32.59
N ASN A 318 -66.56 -19.60 33.57
CA ASN A 318 -66.41 -18.15 33.35
C ASN A 318 -64.94 -17.69 33.26
N GLY A 319 -63.98 -18.56 33.61
CA GLY A 319 -62.58 -18.37 33.28
C GLY A 319 -62.35 -18.73 31.83
N ALA A 320 -62.43 -17.76 30.92
CA ALA A 320 -62.05 -17.91 29.52
C ALA A 320 -60.63 -18.50 29.42
N ALA A 321 -60.55 -19.81 29.22
CA ALA A 321 -59.33 -20.47 28.79
C ALA A 321 -59.05 -19.95 27.38
N GLU A 322 -58.18 -18.95 27.27
CA GLU A 322 -57.67 -18.51 25.97
C GLU A 322 -57.05 -19.74 25.27
N PRO A 323 -57.46 -20.02 24.02
CA PRO A 323 -56.92 -21.15 23.30
C PRO A 323 -55.43 -20.93 23.08
N VAL A 324 -54.62 -21.85 23.62
CA VAL A 324 -53.20 -21.96 23.31
C VAL A 324 -53.04 -21.92 21.79
N MET A 325 -52.34 -20.88 21.33
CA MET A 325 -52.00 -20.63 19.93
C MET A 325 -51.69 -21.94 19.20
N SER A 326 -52.48 -22.22 18.17
CA SER A 326 -52.27 -23.32 17.23
C SER A 326 -50.84 -23.25 16.68
N ASN A 327 -50.05 -24.29 16.94
CA ASN A 327 -48.76 -24.49 16.27
C ASN A 327 -49.01 -24.51 14.76
N ALA A 328 -48.50 -23.50 14.05
CA ALA A 328 -48.48 -23.50 12.59
C ALA A 328 -47.70 -24.73 12.10
N PRO A 329 -48.22 -25.51 11.13
CA PRO A 329 -47.47 -26.63 10.57
C PRO A 329 -46.27 -26.09 9.79
N VAL A 330 -45.07 -26.34 10.29
CA VAL A 330 -43.83 -26.11 9.55
C VAL A 330 -43.77 -27.15 8.42
N ASN A 331 -43.75 -26.70 7.17
CA ASN A 331 -43.58 -27.55 5.99
C ASN A 331 -42.24 -28.30 6.08
N ASN A 332 -42.29 -29.63 6.07
CA ASN A 332 -41.16 -30.56 6.21
C ASN A 332 -40.52 -30.92 4.85
N ASP A 333 -40.31 -29.94 3.96
CA ASP A 333 -39.59 -30.20 2.71
C ASP A 333 -38.10 -29.92 2.90
N GLY A 334 -37.39 -30.90 3.47
CA GLY A 334 -35.92 -30.90 3.46
C GLY A 334 -35.20 -31.44 4.71
N LEU A 335 -35.90 -31.95 5.72
CA LEU A 335 -35.26 -32.58 6.87
C LEU A 335 -35.09 -34.09 6.66
N VAL A 336 -33.85 -34.52 6.41
CA VAL A 336 -33.45 -35.93 6.51
C VAL A 336 -33.41 -36.31 7.99
N LEU A 337 -34.12 -37.38 8.36
CA LEU A 337 -34.08 -37.98 9.69
C LEU A 337 -32.65 -38.48 9.97
N VAL A 338 -31.89 -37.72 10.77
CA VAL A 338 -30.64 -38.22 11.34
C VAL A 338 -31.00 -39.06 12.56
N GLU A 339 -30.90 -40.38 12.43
CA GLU A 339 -30.94 -41.28 13.58
C GLU A 339 -29.88 -40.84 14.59
N LYS A 340 -30.30 -40.59 15.83
CA LYS A 340 -29.39 -40.32 16.93
C LYS A 340 -28.54 -41.57 17.14
N LYS A 341 -27.25 -41.49 16.80
CA LYS A 341 -26.25 -42.40 17.38
C LYS A 341 -26.23 -42.14 18.88
N ASP A 342 -26.37 -43.20 19.66
CA ASP A 342 -26.25 -43.20 21.11
C ASP A 342 -24.87 -42.71 21.55
N ASP A 343 -24.74 -41.39 21.74
CA ASP A 343 -23.58 -40.81 22.39
C ASP A 343 -23.62 -41.21 23.87
N SER A 344 -22.81 -42.24 24.14
CA SER A 344 -22.56 -42.88 25.43
C SER A 344 -21.76 -41.97 26.38
N TYR A 345 -22.23 -40.73 26.61
CA TYR A 345 -21.58 -39.76 27.51
C TYR A 345 -22.42 -39.28 28.70
N ASN A 346 -23.64 -39.79 28.88
CA ASN A 346 -24.45 -39.58 30.10
C ASN A 346 -24.55 -40.83 31.00
N ARG A 347 -23.42 -41.53 31.21
CA ARG A 347 -23.29 -42.49 32.33
C ARG A 347 -22.45 -41.89 33.45
N VAL A 348 -23.07 -41.02 34.25
CA VAL A 348 -22.59 -40.80 35.62
C VAL A 348 -23.12 -41.96 36.47
N ALA A 349 -22.21 -42.71 37.08
CA ALA A 349 -22.52 -43.85 37.93
C ALA A 349 -23.42 -43.46 39.12
N PRO A 350 -24.40 -44.29 39.54
CA PRO A 350 -25.14 -44.04 40.76
C PRO A 350 -24.21 -44.28 41.97
N SER A 351 -23.82 -43.18 42.62
CA SER A 351 -23.09 -43.21 43.88
C SER A 351 -23.96 -43.80 44.98
N LYS A 352 -23.51 -44.93 45.52
CA LYS A 352 -24.08 -45.59 46.70
C LYS A 352 -23.75 -44.77 47.94
N SER A 353 -24.68 -43.95 48.43
CA SER A 353 -24.62 -43.46 49.82
C SER A 353 -25.93 -43.73 50.55
N LYS A 354 -25.79 -44.58 51.57
CA LYS A 354 -26.79 -44.93 52.57
C LYS A 354 -27.05 -43.72 53.48
N LYS A 355 -28.33 -43.56 53.85
CA LYS A 355 -28.90 -42.95 55.08
C LYS A 355 -29.89 -41.85 54.71
N HIS A 356 -31.18 -42.17 54.79
CA HIS A 356 -32.13 -41.58 55.75
C HIS A 356 -33.50 -42.22 55.52
N LYS A 357 -33.76 -43.27 56.29
CA LYS A 357 -35.06 -43.89 56.48
C LYS A 357 -35.86 -42.96 57.39
N LYS A 358 -36.76 -42.14 56.85
CA LYS A 358 -37.79 -41.48 57.66
C LYS A 358 -39.16 -42.07 57.33
N LYS A 359 -39.58 -42.88 58.31
CA LYS A 359 -40.83 -43.56 58.58
C LYS A 359 -42.06 -42.83 57.99
N SER A 360 -42.74 -43.50 57.08
CA SER A 360 -44.15 -43.29 56.78
C SER A 360 -44.97 -43.59 58.04
N GLN A 361 -45.60 -42.57 58.60
CA GLN A 361 -46.66 -42.76 59.59
C GLN A 361 -48.00 -42.75 58.89
N SER A 362 -48.69 -43.85 59.11
CA SER A 362 -50.06 -44.19 58.75
C SER A 362 -51.05 -43.04 58.84
N ALA A 363 -51.79 -42.85 57.76
CA ALA A 363 -53.13 -42.29 57.79
C ALA A 363 -53.98 -43.08 58.80
N LYS A 364 -54.45 -42.39 59.83
CA LYS A 364 -55.62 -42.77 60.62
C LYS A 364 -56.77 -41.89 60.15
N GLU A 365 -57.89 -42.55 59.92
CA GLU A 365 -59.19 -42.00 59.56
C GLU A 365 -59.63 -40.86 60.49
N PRO A 366 -60.48 -39.94 59.99
CA PRO A 366 -60.96 -38.81 60.76
C PRO A 366 -61.95 -39.31 61.81
N SER A 367 -61.54 -39.34 63.07
CA SER A 367 -62.48 -39.45 64.18
C SER A 367 -63.26 -38.15 64.29
N SER A 368 -64.57 -38.25 64.10
CA SER A 368 -65.57 -37.24 64.43
C SER A 368 -65.48 -36.87 65.91
N GLN A 369 -64.60 -35.93 66.22
CA GLN A 369 -64.53 -35.33 67.55
C GLN A 369 -65.49 -34.15 67.57
N ASN A 370 -66.57 -34.32 68.33
CA ASN A 370 -67.48 -33.25 68.70
C ASN A 370 -66.66 -32.08 69.28
N LEU A 371 -66.62 -30.95 68.55
CA LEU A 371 -65.92 -29.71 68.92
C LEU A 371 -66.62 -28.92 70.06
N PHE A 372 -67.52 -29.56 70.80
CA PHE A 372 -68.19 -29.00 71.98
C PHE A 372 -68.04 -29.98 73.15
N THR A 373 -67.07 -29.73 74.03
CA THR A 373 -67.01 -30.43 75.33
C THR A 373 -67.65 -29.54 76.39
N LYS A 374 -68.84 -29.94 76.86
CA LYS A 374 -69.48 -29.32 78.03
C LYS A 374 -68.91 -29.97 79.28
N VAL A 375 -68.15 -29.22 80.06
CA VAL A 375 -67.83 -29.56 81.45
C VAL A 375 -68.29 -28.37 82.30
N ASP A 376 -69.29 -28.61 83.15
CA ASP A 376 -69.77 -27.69 84.19
C ASP A 376 -70.03 -26.24 83.74
N GLY A 377 -70.83 -26.05 82.68
CA GLY A 377 -71.31 -24.74 82.22
C GLY A 377 -70.25 -23.83 81.56
N LYS A 378 -69.00 -24.30 81.41
CA LYS A 378 -67.91 -23.58 80.75
C LYS A 378 -67.59 -24.22 79.40
N ILE A 379 -67.56 -23.42 78.35
CA ILE A 379 -67.32 -23.91 76.97
C ILE A 379 -65.81 -23.95 76.74
N THR A 380 -65.27 -25.12 76.37
CA THR A 380 -63.88 -25.25 75.92
C THR A 380 -63.84 -25.23 74.40
N LEU A 381 -63.30 -24.16 73.82
CA LEU A 381 -63.14 -23.98 72.37
C LEU A 381 -61.76 -24.46 71.92
N GLU A 382 -61.66 -24.94 70.68
CA GLU A 382 -60.38 -25.30 70.06
C GLU A 382 -59.46 -24.06 69.98
N PRO A 383 -58.15 -24.18 70.30
CA PRO A 383 -57.21 -23.05 70.28
C PRO A 383 -57.13 -22.33 68.94
N THR A 384 -57.35 -23.03 67.82
CA THR A 384 -57.41 -22.48 66.48
C THR A 384 -58.64 -21.58 66.27
N LEU A 385 -59.79 -21.95 66.83
CA LEU A 385 -61.02 -21.17 66.76
C LEU A 385 -60.93 -19.90 67.60
N ILE A 386 -60.24 -19.97 68.75
CA ILE A 386 -59.94 -18.80 69.59
C ILE A 386 -59.03 -17.83 68.83
N ALA A 387 -58.02 -18.33 68.11
CA ALA A 387 -57.16 -17.50 67.29
C ALA A 387 -57.92 -16.82 66.14
N THR A 388 -58.82 -17.53 65.44
CA THR A 388 -59.63 -16.94 64.37
C THR A 388 -60.63 -15.91 64.89
N LEU A 389 -61.26 -16.15 66.04
CA LEU A 389 -62.17 -15.18 66.65
C LEU A 389 -61.44 -13.92 67.13
N ALA A 390 -60.22 -14.08 67.65
CA ALA A 390 -59.35 -12.96 68.02
C ALA A 390 -58.88 -12.17 66.80
N GLU A 391 -58.48 -12.84 65.72
CA GLU A 391 -58.09 -12.21 64.45
C GLU A 391 -59.25 -11.44 63.79
N LEU A 392 -60.47 -11.94 63.97
CA LEU A 392 -61.69 -11.30 63.50
C LEU A 392 -62.24 -10.27 64.50
N ASP A 393 -61.55 -9.93 65.60
CA ASP A 393 -61.99 -9.01 66.67
C ASP A 393 -63.41 -9.32 67.23
N VAL A 394 -63.77 -10.60 67.36
CA VAL A 394 -65.05 -11.05 67.93
C VAL A 394 -64.83 -11.50 69.37
N THR A 395 -65.79 -11.21 70.25
CA THR A 395 -65.72 -11.63 71.66
C THR A 395 -65.71 -13.15 71.76
N VAL A 396 -64.71 -13.72 72.44
CA VAL A 396 -64.62 -15.17 72.67
C VAL A 396 -65.71 -15.57 73.66
N PRO A 397 -66.65 -16.48 73.30
CA PRO A 397 -67.73 -16.84 74.20
C PRO A 397 -67.21 -17.75 75.32
N ILE A 398 -67.19 -17.23 76.55
CA ILE A 398 -66.76 -17.97 77.75
C ILE A 398 -67.97 -18.66 78.39
N THR A 399 -69.16 -18.06 78.27
CA THR A 399 -70.44 -18.59 78.77
C THR A 399 -71.44 -18.84 77.64
N GLN A 400 -72.51 -19.60 77.94
CA GLN A 400 -73.50 -20.01 76.94
C GLN A 400 -74.31 -18.82 76.38
N ASP A 401 -74.50 -17.76 77.16
CA ASP A 401 -75.19 -16.53 76.72
C ASP A 401 -74.31 -15.68 75.79
N ASP A 402 -72.98 -15.72 76.00
CA ASP A 402 -72.03 -15.01 75.15
C ASP A 402 -71.99 -15.59 73.72
N VAL A 403 -72.31 -16.88 73.54
CA VAL A 403 -72.35 -17.54 72.22
C VAL A 403 -73.31 -16.82 71.27
N ALA A 404 -74.49 -16.42 71.75
CA ALA A 404 -75.47 -15.69 70.94
C ALA A 404 -74.93 -14.33 70.49
N THR A 405 -74.24 -13.60 71.38
CA THR A 405 -73.63 -12.31 71.07
C THR A 405 -72.47 -12.42 70.07
N SER A 406 -71.64 -13.46 70.20
CA SER A 406 -70.55 -13.75 69.25
C SER A 406 -71.09 -14.14 67.87
N VAL A 407 -72.19 -14.91 67.80
CA VAL A 407 -72.85 -15.27 66.53
C VAL A 407 -73.43 -14.03 65.82
N GLU A 408 -74.04 -13.10 66.55
CA GLU A 408 -74.51 -11.83 65.98
C GLU A 408 -73.36 -10.95 65.46
N GLN A 409 -72.26 -10.87 66.21
CA GLN A 409 -71.06 -10.14 65.77
C GLN A 409 -70.44 -10.77 64.52
N LEU A 410 -70.38 -12.11 64.43
CA LEU A 410 -69.90 -12.84 63.25
C LEU A 410 -70.80 -12.63 62.04
N LYS A 411 -72.13 -12.63 62.21
CA LYS A 411 -73.09 -12.36 61.11
C LYS A 411 -72.95 -10.93 60.59
N LYS A 412 -72.80 -9.93 61.47
CA LYS A 412 -72.54 -8.53 61.08
C LYS A 412 -71.24 -8.37 60.30
N LYS A 413 -70.14 -8.96 60.79
CA LYS A 413 -68.84 -8.93 60.10
C LYS A 413 -68.88 -9.64 58.75
N LEU A 414 -69.65 -10.72 58.63
CA LEU A 414 -69.87 -11.41 57.36
C LEU A 414 -70.59 -10.51 56.34
N GLU A 415 -71.58 -9.73 56.74
CA GLU A 415 -72.27 -8.77 55.86
C GLU A 415 -71.36 -7.58 55.47
N GLU A 416 -70.57 -7.06 56.42
CA GLU A 416 -69.56 -6.02 56.18
C GLU A 416 -68.47 -6.49 55.19
N PHE A 417 -67.98 -7.72 55.34
CA PHE A 417 -66.98 -8.26 54.42
C PHE A 417 -67.55 -8.59 53.05
N LYS A 418 -68.79 -9.06 52.95
CA LYS A 418 -69.46 -9.31 51.66
C LYS A 418 -69.77 -8.02 50.91
N SER A 419 -70.20 -6.97 51.58
CA SER A 419 -70.49 -5.67 50.94
C SER A 419 -69.23 -4.95 50.47
N ASN A 420 -68.13 -5.03 51.22
CA ASN A 420 -66.86 -4.42 50.86
C ASN A 420 -65.99 -5.28 49.93
N GLN A 421 -66.40 -6.51 49.64
CA GLN A 421 -65.62 -7.50 48.86
C GLN A 421 -65.29 -6.99 47.45
N ASP A 422 -66.28 -6.49 46.71
CA ASP A 422 -66.13 -6.07 45.32
C ASP A 422 -65.32 -4.78 45.17
N GLU A 423 -65.52 -3.82 46.08
CA GLU A 423 -64.72 -2.58 46.07
C GLU A 423 -63.24 -2.86 46.37
N GLN A 424 -62.96 -3.77 47.28
CA GLN A 424 -61.60 -4.08 47.70
C GLN A 424 -60.87 -4.94 46.65
N THR A 425 -61.54 -5.87 45.96
CA THR A 425 -60.97 -6.58 44.80
C THR A 425 -60.64 -5.63 43.66
N GLU A 426 -61.56 -4.73 43.31
CA GLU A 426 -61.28 -3.75 42.26
C GLU A 426 -60.08 -2.86 42.59
N LYS A 427 -59.97 -2.39 43.84
CA LYS A 427 -58.83 -1.60 44.31
C LYS A 427 -57.52 -2.41 44.24
N ASN A 428 -57.54 -3.69 44.62
CA ASN A 428 -56.39 -4.57 44.55
C ASN A 428 -55.95 -4.85 43.10
N ILE A 429 -56.91 -5.12 42.19
CA ILE A 429 -56.64 -5.35 40.77
C ILE A 429 -56.05 -4.09 40.12
N LYS A 430 -56.69 -2.92 40.32
CA LYS A 430 -56.20 -1.63 39.79
C LYS A 430 -54.79 -1.31 40.29
N ALA A 431 -54.50 -1.56 41.58
CA ALA A 431 -53.17 -1.35 42.14
C ALA A 431 -52.09 -2.22 41.48
N VAL A 432 -52.39 -3.49 41.17
CA VAL A 432 -51.46 -4.39 40.48
C VAL A 432 -51.31 -4.03 38.99
N GLU A 433 -52.40 -3.67 38.32
CA GLU A 433 -52.37 -3.23 36.92
C GLU A 433 -51.57 -1.93 36.73
N GLU A 434 -51.69 -0.98 37.65
CA GLU A 434 -50.85 0.22 37.67
C GLU A 434 -49.38 -0.11 37.89
N GLN A 435 -49.07 -1.08 38.76
CA GLN A 435 -47.69 -1.54 38.97
C GLN A 435 -47.13 -2.23 37.72
N MET A 436 -47.93 -3.02 37.00
CA MET A 436 -47.52 -3.64 35.73
C MET A 436 -47.23 -2.58 34.67
N LYS A 437 -48.13 -1.61 34.44
CA LYS A 437 -47.92 -0.53 33.47
C LYS A 437 -46.68 0.30 33.79
N LYS A 438 -46.47 0.64 35.07
CA LYS A 438 -45.25 1.34 35.52
C LYS A 438 -43.99 0.52 35.26
N LEU A 439 -44.06 -0.80 35.47
CA LEU A 439 -42.93 -1.70 35.22
C LEU A 439 -42.63 -1.83 33.72
N GLU A 440 -43.65 -2.00 32.88
CA GLU A 440 -43.51 -2.08 31.42
C GLU A 440 -42.84 -0.82 30.87
N LEU A 441 -43.34 0.36 31.23
CA LEU A 441 -42.74 1.64 30.82
C LEU A 441 -41.28 1.77 31.29
N ALA A 442 -41.00 1.43 32.56
CA ALA A 442 -39.63 1.51 33.10
C ALA A 442 -38.67 0.52 32.42
N TYR A 443 -39.16 -0.62 31.91
CA TYR A 443 -38.33 -1.57 31.17
C TYR A 443 -38.21 -1.22 29.69
N GLU A 444 -39.23 -0.61 29.08
CA GLU A 444 -39.13 -0.03 27.73
C GLU A 444 -38.11 1.12 27.68
N GLU A 445 -38.11 1.99 28.70
CA GLU A 445 -37.09 3.04 28.85
C GLU A 445 -35.69 2.42 28.98
N LYS A 446 -35.50 1.40 29.83
CA LYS A 446 -34.21 0.69 29.97
C LYS A 446 -33.78 -0.04 28.71
N GLU A 447 -34.69 -0.69 28.00
CA GLU A 447 -34.40 -1.33 26.72
C GLU A 447 -33.94 -0.29 25.69
N ASN A 448 -34.58 0.89 25.66
CA ASN A 448 -34.21 1.98 24.77
C ASN A 448 -32.88 2.63 25.16
N GLU A 449 -32.61 2.83 26.46
CA GLU A 449 -31.32 3.30 26.97
C GLU A 449 -30.20 2.33 26.59
N VAL A 450 -30.39 1.02 26.81
CA VAL A 450 -29.40 0.01 26.43
C VAL A 450 -29.20 -0.03 24.93
N LYS A 451 -30.25 0.09 24.11
CA LYS A 451 -30.12 0.19 22.64
C LYS A 451 -29.32 1.44 22.23
N ARG A 452 -29.59 2.60 22.84
CA ARG A 452 -28.85 3.85 22.57
C ARG A 452 -27.39 3.76 22.99
N GLU A 453 -27.10 3.20 24.17
CA GLU A 453 -25.72 2.97 24.61
C GLU A 453 -24.95 2.01 23.69
N LEU A 454 -25.62 0.99 23.16
CA LEU A 454 -25.03 0.07 22.18
C LEU A 454 -24.77 0.76 20.83
N GLU A 455 -25.67 1.63 20.38
CA GLU A 455 -25.49 2.44 19.17
C GLU A 455 -24.35 3.46 19.32
N GLU A 456 -24.26 4.15 20.46
CA GLU A 456 -23.14 5.07 20.74
C GLU A 456 -21.80 4.34 20.80
N LYS A 457 -21.76 3.14 21.39
CA LYS A 457 -20.53 2.30 21.40
C LYS A 457 -20.13 1.90 19.98
N ARG A 458 -21.09 1.52 19.14
CA ARG A 458 -20.83 1.23 17.72
C ARG A 458 -20.35 2.44 16.93
N GLN A 459 -20.83 3.64 17.24
CA GLN A 459 -20.38 4.87 16.58
C GLN A 459 -18.94 5.23 17.01
N LYS A 460 -18.66 5.20 18.31
CA LYS A 460 -17.31 5.46 18.84
C LYS A 460 -16.27 4.47 18.30
N GLU A 461 -16.60 3.18 18.20
CA GLU A 461 -15.67 2.19 17.63
C GLU A 461 -15.45 2.37 16.12
N LYS A 462 -16.48 2.84 15.38
CA LYS A 462 -16.31 3.19 13.96
C LYS A 462 -15.41 4.42 13.78
N GLU A 463 -15.59 5.44 14.60
CA GLU A 463 -14.74 6.64 14.61
C GLU A 463 -13.29 6.31 15.03
N GLU A 464 -13.11 5.39 15.98
CA GLU A 464 -11.79 4.86 16.33
C GLU A 464 -11.16 4.01 15.21
N GLU A 465 -11.95 3.24 14.46
CA GLU A 465 -11.46 2.52 13.26
C GLU A 465 -11.09 3.48 12.12
N GLU A 466 -11.82 4.57 11.94
CA GLU A 466 -11.57 5.60 10.91
C GLU A 466 -10.33 6.44 11.25
N SER A 467 -10.22 6.94 12.48
CA SER A 467 -9.04 7.67 12.94
C SER A 467 -7.75 6.83 12.93
N LYS A 468 -7.83 5.52 13.20
CA LYS A 468 -6.68 4.61 13.05
C LYS A 468 -6.27 4.42 11.60
N LYS A 469 -7.21 4.43 10.65
CA LYS A 469 -6.90 4.37 9.21
C LYS A 469 -6.28 5.66 8.71
N GLU A 470 -6.80 6.82 9.13
CA GLU A 470 -6.23 8.13 8.74
C GLU A 470 -4.81 8.35 9.28
N ASN A 471 -4.48 7.78 10.44
CA ASN A 471 -3.11 7.81 10.97
C ASN A 471 -2.18 6.78 10.30
N GLU A 472 -2.68 5.62 9.85
CA GLU A 472 -1.88 4.65 9.09
C GLU A 472 -1.60 5.10 7.64
N ASP A 473 -2.42 5.99 7.06
CA ASP A 473 -2.24 6.51 5.69
C ASP A 473 -1.34 7.76 5.61
N ASN A 474 -1.00 8.39 6.74
CA ASN A 474 -0.16 9.59 6.82
C ASN A 474 1.31 9.33 7.22
N ASP A 475 1.68 8.09 7.56
CA ASP A 475 3.05 7.61 7.81
C ASP A 475 3.50 6.62 6.72
#